data_AF-A0A653FLI5-F1
#
_entry.id   AF-A0A653FLI5-F1
#
_cell.length_a   1.000
_cell.length_b   1.000
_cell.length_c   1.000
_cell.angle_alpha   90.00
_cell.angle_beta   90.00
_cell.angle_gamma   90.00
#
_symmetry.space_group_name_H-M   'P 1'
#
loop_
_entity.id
_entity.type
_entity.pdbx_description
1 polymer ?
#
loop_
_entity_poly.entity_id
_entity_poly.type
_entity_poly.pdbx_seq_one_letter_code
_entity_poly.pdbx_strand_id
1 'polypeptide(L)'
;MTDPRRRVPRTDTLLADPRLAAAEQVLGRALVRSVIAEAQQKARAGEIPPEQVADAAVAALPTGATSLRPVINATGVVVHTNLGRAPLSRAAIDAVVTASGATDVEFDLETGRRARRGRGALAALARAVPTAGGVHVVNNNAAALLLAAMTLAPGKEMIVSRGELIEIGDGFRLPALMESTGSRIREVGTTNRTHLRDYADAVGPDTGFVLKVHPSNYSVSGFTSSVPVRELAALDAPLVVDIGSGLLTPHPLLPDEPDATTMLRDGADLVTASGDKLLGGPQAGLLFGTEDLIERLRRHPAARALRVDKLTLAALEATLTGPPPPVAQALSVDVESLRVRAGRLASLLPDAKAVDCTAAVGGGGAPDVELPSAAVSLPEAYAAPLRVGNPSVVGRLENGRCLLDLRTVAPEDDGKLVEAVRACSS
;
A
#
# COMPACT_ATOMS: atom_id res chain seq x y z
N MET A 1 1.32 -29.47 53.09
CA MET A 1 1.47 -29.32 51.62
C MET A 1 2.34 -28.11 51.35
N THR A 2 3.46 -28.29 50.65
CA THR A 2 4.34 -27.21 50.20
C THR A 2 3.62 -26.33 49.17
N ASP A 3 3.67 -25.01 49.34
CA ASP A 3 3.07 -24.03 48.43
C ASP A 3 3.59 -24.25 46.99
N PRO A 4 2.73 -24.63 46.02
CA PRO A 4 3.13 -24.88 44.63
C PRO A 4 3.85 -23.69 43.98
N ARG A 5 3.59 -22.47 44.46
CA ARG A 5 4.24 -21.24 43.97
C ARG A 5 5.75 -21.22 44.22
N ARG A 6 6.25 -21.99 45.19
CA ARG A 6 7.69 -22.15 45.46
C ARG A 6 8.42 -23.00 44.40
N ARG A 7 7.68 -23.74 43.56
CA ARG A 7 8.22 -24.56 42.47
C ARG A 7 8.35 -23.81 41.14
N VAL A 8 7.84 -22.58 41.05
CA VAL A 8 7.94 -21.76 39.82
C VAL A 8 9.41 -21.46 39.54
N PRO A 9 9.96 -21.85 38.37
CA PRO A 9 11.36 -21.62 38.03
C PRO A 9 11.73 -20.14 38.08
N ARG A 10 12.95 -19.82 38.50
CA ARG A 10 13.46 -18.43 38.49
C ARG A 10 13.68 -17.96 37.05
N THR A 11 13.55 -16.67 36.82
CA THR A 11 13.74 -16.07 35.48
C THR A 11 15.13 -16.39 34.92
N ASP A 12 16.19 -16.35 35.73
CA ASP A 12 17.55 -16.69 35.25
C ASP A 12 17.67 -18.15 34.82
N THR A 13 16.95 -19.08 35.48
CA THR A 13 16.88 -20.48 35.07
C THR A 13 16.17 -20.64 33.72
N LEU A 14 15.09 -19.88 33.50
CA LEU A 14 14.35 -19.90 32.24
C LEU A 14 15.12 -19.23 31.10
N LEU A 15 15.85 -18.15 31.38
CA LEU A 15 16.74 -17.52 30.38
C LEU A 15 17.91 -18.43 29.97
N ALA A 16 18.26 -19.42 30.79
CA ALA A 16 19.25 -20.44 30.45
C ALA A 16 18.66 -21.60 29.61
N ASP A 17 17.33 -21.69 29.42
CA ASP A 17 16.72 -22.64 28.49
C ASP A 17 17.22 -22.33 27.07
N PRO A 18 17.82 -23.29 26.34
CA PRO A 18 18.39 -23.04 25.01
C PRO A 18 17.41 -22.40 24.01
N ARG A 19 16.11 -22.69 24.12
CA ARG A 19 15.07 -22.14 23.24
C ARG A 19 14.84 -20.66 23.52
N LEU A 20 14.80 -20.28 24.80
CA LEU A 20 14.63 -18.89 25.23
C LEU A 20 15.93 -18.08 25.04
N ALA A 21 17.09 -18.70 25.23
CA ALA A 21 18.39 -18.09 24.96
C ALA A 21 18.61 -17.82 23.47
N ALA A 22 18.21 -18.75 22.59
CA ALA A 22 18.23 -18.52 21.15
C ALA A 22 17.27 -17.40 20.73
N ALA A 23 16.06 -17.38 21.32
CA ALA A 23 15.10 -16.30 21.10
C ALA A 23 15.63 -14.94 21.58
N GLU A 24 16.39 -14.89 22.68
CA GLU A 24 17.00 -13.66 23.18
C GLU A 24 17.95 -13.01 22.16
N GLN A 25 18.68 -13.81 21.37
CA GLN A 25 19.58 -13.29 20.33
C GLN A 25 18.83 -12.58 19.20
N VAL A 26 17.58 -12.97 18.94
CA VAL A 26 16.77 -12.45 17.81
C VAL A 26 15.77 -11.38 18.27
N LEU A 27 15.09 -11.64 19.38
CA LEU A 27 13.98 -10.83 19.90
C LEU A 27 14.43 -9.81 20.95
N GLY A 28 15.62 -9.99 21.51
CA GLY A 28 16.15 -9.18 22.60
C GLY A 28 15.66 -9.64 23.98
N ARG A 29 16.52 -9.46 24.97
CA ARG A 29 16.31 -9.94 26.34
C ARG A 29 15.05 -9.39 27.01
N ALA A 30 14.70 -8.13 26.74
CA ALA A 30 13.55 -7.48 27.36
C ALA A 30 12.24 -8.18 27.00
N LEU A 31 12.05 -8.54 25.72
CA LEU A 31 10.86 -9.22 25.23
C LEU A 31 10.78 -10.66 25.75
N VAL A 32 11.89 -11.39 25.72
CA VAL A 32 11.95 -12.75 26.27
C VAL A 32 11.62 -12.75 27.77
N ARG A 33 12.14 -11.76 28.52
CA ARG A 33 11.83 -11.62 29.96
C ARG A 33 10.36 -11.29 30.22
N SER A 34 9.70 -10.48 29.39
CA SER A 34 8.27 -10.19 29.59
C SER A 34 7.42 -11.44 29.38
N VAL A 35 7.70 -12.22 28.32
CA VAL A 35 7.02 -13.49 28.04
C VAL A 35 7.24 -14.51 29.17
N ILE A 36 8.47 -14.62 29.69
CA ILE A 36 8.77 -15.44 30.87
C ILE A 36 7.96 -14.99 32.08
N ALA A 37 7.90 -13.67 32.34
CA ALA A 37 7.19 -13.14 33.50
C ALA A 37 5.68 -13.42 33.42
N GLU A 38 5.07 -13.32 32.23
CA GLU A 38 3.68 -13.69 31.99
C GLU A 38 3.43 -15.19 32.25
N ALA A 39 4.28 -16.07 31.73
CA ALA A 39 4.16 -17.52 31.96
C ALA A 39 4.32 -17.87 33.46
N GLN A 40 5.29 -17.24 34.16
CA GLN A 40 5.45 -17.39 35.61
C GLN A 40 4.21 -16.90 36.37
N GLN A 41 3.57 -15.82 35.91
CA GLN A 41 2.37 -15.29 36.54
C GLN A 41 1.17 -16.25 36.38
N LYS A 42 0.98 -16.83 35.19
CA LYS A 42 -0.01 -17.89 34.96
C LYS A 42 0.20 -19.07 35.92
N ALA A 43 1.45 -19.50 36.13
CA ALA A 43 1.75 -20.56 37.09
C ALA A 43 1.47 -20.17 38.54
N ARG A 44 1.74 -18.91 38.93
CA ARG A 44 1.40 -18.39 40.27
C ARG A 44 -0.10 -18.27 40.50
N ALA A 45 -0.87 -18.00 39.46
CA ALA A 45 -2.33 -17.97 39.46
C ALA A 45 -2.95 -19.38 39.44
N GLY A 46 -2.16 -20.43 39.21
CA GLY A 46 -2.63 -21.81 39.13
C GLY A 46 -3.24 -22.20 37.78
N GLU A 47 -3.08 -21.36 36.76
CA GLU A 47 -3.58 -21.62 35.39
C GLU A 47 -2.74 -22.68 34.66
N ILE A 48 -1.44 -22.75 34.97
CA ILE A 48 -0.53 -23.77 34.46
C ILE A 48 0.33 -24.38 35.58
N PRO A 49 0.78 -25.63 35.47
CA PRO A 49 1.71 -26.21 36.43
C PRO A 49 3.10 -25.52 36.39
N PRO A 50 3.81 -25.39 37.53
CA PRO A 50 5.15 -24.79 37.57
C PRO A 50 6.17 -25.40 36.61
N GLU A 51 6.10 -26.71 36.39
CA GLU A 51 6.92 -27.45 35.43
C GLU A 51 6.69 -27.07 33.96
N GLN A 52 5.52 -26.52 33.62
CA GLN A 52 5.18 -26.12 32.24
C GLN A 52 5.56 -24.68 31.90
N VAL A 53 6.13 -23.92 32.84
CA VAL A 53 6.44 -22.49 32.63
C VAL A 53 7.39 -22.27 31.46
N ALA A 54 8.41 -23.12 31.28
CA ALA A 54 9.34 -23.01 30.17
C ALA A 54 8.65 -23.23 28.82
N ASP A 55 7.86 -24.29 28.70
CA ASP A 55 7.13 -24.62 27.46
C ASP A 55 6.06 -23.58 27.14
N ALA A 56 5.36 -23.07 28.16
CA ALA A 56 4.38 -22.00 28.00
C ALA A 56 5.05 -20.68 27.56
N ALA A 57 6.23 -20.35 28.11
CA ALA A 57 6.99 -19.18 27.69
C ALA A 57 7.47 -19.32 26.24
N VAL A 58 8.00 -20.49 25.86
CA VAL A 58 8.44 -20.76 24.48
C VAL A 58 7.26 -20.70 23.49
N ALA A 59 6.12 -21.30 23.84
CA ALA A 59 4.92 -21.27 23.00
C ALA A 59 4.33 -19.85 22.86
N ALA A 60 4.58 -18.97 23.82
CA ALA A 60 4.13 -17.57 23.80
C ALA A 60 5.15 -16.61 23.15
N LEU A 61 6.34 -17.07 22.75
CA LEU A 61 7.29 -16.23 22.05
C LEU A 61 6.71 -15.74 20.72
N PRO A 62 6.83 -14.44 20.40
CA PRO A 62 6.45 -13.96 19.07
C PRO A 62 7.45 -14.49 18.03
N THR A 63 6.97 -14.62 16.79
CA THR A 63 7.80 -15.08 15.66
C THR A 63 8.83 -14.05 15.19
N GLY A 64 8.72 -12.80 15.65
CA GLY A 64 9.66 -11.72 15.38
C GLY A 64 9.52 -10.59 16.38
N ALA A 65 10.42 -9.61 16.31
CA ALA A 65 10.42 -8.42 17.17
C ALA A 65 9.34 -7.38 16.78
N THR A 66 8.32 -7.79 16.01
CA THR A 66 7.22 -6.95 15.54
C THR A 66 5.89 -7.64 15.82
N SER A 67 4.85 -6.85 16.09
CA SER A 67 3.48 -7.34 16.24
C SER A 67 2.82 -7.68 14.91
N LEU A 68 3.37 -7.18 13.79
CA LEU A 68 2.87 -7.48 12.44
C LEU A 68 3.18 -8.93 12.08
N ARG A 69 2.22 -9.58 11.44
CA ARG A 69 2.32 -10.98 10.98
C ARG A 69 2.12 -11.05 9.47
N PRO A 70 2.79 -12.00 8.79
CA PRO A 70 2.50 -12.26 7.38
C PRO A 70 1.07 -12.77 7.23
N VAL A 71 0.37 -12.29 6.21
CA VAL A 71 -0.99 -12.68 5.88
C VAL A 71 -1.04 -13.08 4.40
N ILE A 72 -1.58 -14.26 4.11
CA ILE A 72 -1.93 -14.65 2.75
C ILE A 72 -3.24 -13.95 2.40
N ASN A 73 -3.18 -13.00 1.47
CA ASN A 73 -4.34 -12.31 0.94
C ASN A 73 -5.06 -13.22 -0.07
N ALA A 74 -6.16 -13.84 0.34
CA ALA A 74 -7.04 -14.64 -0.51
C ALA A 74 -8.42 -13.96 -0.69
N THR A 75 -8.49 -12.63 -0.56
CA THR A 75 -9.74 -11.87 -0.68
C THR A 75 -10.15 -11.62 -2.13
N GLY A 76 -9.20 -11.67 -3.07
CA GLY A 76 -9.39 -11.22 -4.45
C GLY A 76 -9.27 -9.71 -4.62
N VAL A 77 -8.94 -8.96 -3.56
CA VAL A 77 -8.68 -7.51 -3.62
C VAL A 77 -7.19 -7.28 -3.82
N VAL A 78 -6.79 -6.85 -5.03
CA VAL A 78 -5.37 -6.73 -5.43
C VAL A 78 -4.62 -5.71 -4.58
N VAL A 79 -5.20 -4.52 -4.38
CA VAL A 79 -4.66 -3.45 -3.55
C VAL A 79 -5.53 -3.32 -2.30
N HIS A 80 -5.24 -4.17 -1.30
CA HIS A 80 -6.01 -4.23 -0.06
C HIS A 80 -5.44 -3.28 1.01
N THR A 81 -6.16 -2.19 1.30
CA THR A 81 -5.68 -1.14 2.24
C THR A 81 -5.36 -1.68 3.63
N ASN A 82 -6.22 -2.51 4.23
CA ASN A 82 -5.98 -3.07 5.57
C ASN A 82 -4.83 -4.09 5.64
N LEU A 83 -4.43 -4.68 4.50
CA LEU A 83 -3.35 -5.66 4.43
C LEU A 83 -2.05 -5.06 3.88
N GLY A 84 -1.94 -3.73 3.85
CA GLY A 84 -0.71 -3.03 3.46
C GLY A 84 -0.58 -2.69 1.97
N ARG A 85 -1.70 -2.68 1.22
CA ARG A 85 -1.76 -2.31 -0.20
C ARG A 85 -0.93 -3.24 -1.10
N ALA A 86 0.02 -2.69 -1.87
CA ALA A 86 0.83 -3.43 -2.83
C ALA A 86 1.93 -4.26 -2.14
N PRO A 87 1.94 -5.60 -2.30
CA PRO A 87 3.10 -6.39 -1.88
C PRO A 87 4.28 -6.17 -2.82
N LEU A 88 5.49 -6.16 -2.26
CA LEU A 88 6.73 -5.95 -3.01
C LEU A 88 7.15 -7.22 -3.76
N SER A 89 7.73 -7.04 -4.95
CA SER A 89 8.39 -8.13 -5.68
C SER A 89 9.63 -8.63 -4.94
N ARG A 90 10.11 -9.83 -5.27
CA ARG A 90 11.35 -10.35 -4.70
C ARG A 90 12.55 -9.41 -4.93
N ALA A 91 12.65 -8.84 -6.12
CA ALA A 91 13.69 -7.86 -6.46
C ALA A 91 13.62 -6.61 -5.56
N ALA A 92 12.41 -6.10 -5.30
CA ALA A 92 12.23 -4.96 -4.40
C ALA A 92 12.54 -5.32 -2.94
N ILE A 93 12.19 -6.52 -2.48
CA ILE A 93 12.56 -7.01 -1.14
C ILE A 93 14.09 -7.10 -1.00
N ASP A 94 14.79 -7.71 -1.96
CA ASP A 94 16.24 -7.85 -1.92
C ASP A 94 16.94 -6.46 -1.95
N ALA A 95 16.37 -5.49 -2.67
CA ALA A 95 16.83 -4.11 -2.65
C ALA A 95 16.64 -3.44 -1.27
N VAL A 96 15.51 -3.68 -0.59
CA VAL A 96 15.28 -3.20 0.79
C VAL A 96 16.27 -3.84 1.78
N VAL A 97 16.50 -5.15 1.66
CA VAL A 97 17.49 -5.87 2.48
C VAL A 97 18.88 -5.26 2.30
N THR A 98 19.29 -5.00 1.07
CA THR A 98 20.54 -4.28 0.78
C THR A 98 20.55 -2.88 1.40
N ALA A 99 19.46 -2.14 1.25
CA ALA A 99 19.30 -0.79 1.79
C ALA A 99 19.21 -0.75 3.33
N SER A 100 19.03 -1.87 4.01
CA SER A 100 19.06 -1.93 5.48
C SER A 100 20.44 -1.53 6.03
N GLY A 101 21.51 -1.87 5.30
CA GLY A 101 22.91 -1.48 5.58
C GLY A 101 23.28 -0.08 5.11
N ALA A 102 24.57 0.24 5.11
CA ALA A 102 25.08 1.49 4.54
C ALA A 102 25.04 1.42 3.00
N THR A 103 24.49 2.44 2.36
CA THR A 103 24.38 2.55 0.90
C THR A 103 24.79 3.92 0.41
N ASP A 104 25.09 4.04 -0.88
CA ASP A 104 25.51 5.25 -1.57
C ASP A 104 24.34 6.19 -1.93
N VAL A 105 23.26 6.14 -1.14
CA VAL A 105 21.98 6.83 -1.41
C VAL A 105 22.11 8.34 -1.71
N GLU A 106 23.14 9.01 -1.16
CA GLU A 106 23.52 10.41 -1.40
C GLU A 106 25.03 10.57 -1.64
N PHE A 107 25.71 9.51 -2.04
CA PHE A 107 27.17 9.51 -2.17
C PHE A 107 27.57 9.00 -3.56
N ASP A 108 28.55 9.64 -4.16
CA ASP A 108 29.14 9.22 -5.42
C ASP A 108 30.42 8.46 -5.12
N LEU A 109 30.43 7.17 -5.44
CA LEU A 109 31.55 6.27 -5.12
C LEU A 109 32.79 6.55 -5.98
N GLU A 110 32.63 7.13 -7.17
CA GLU A 110 33.75 7.45 -8.06
C GLU A 110 34.48 8.71 -7.60
N THR A 111 33.73 9.74 -7.23
CA THR A 111 34.27 11.07 -6.86
C THR A 111 34.48 11.24 -5.35
N GLY A 112 33.87 10.39 -4.52
CA GLY A 112 33.89 10.50 -3.07
C GLY A 112 33.11 11.70 -2.52
N ARG A 113 32.18 12.27 -3.29
CA ARG A 113 31.45 13.50 -2.95
C ARG A 113 29.96 13.23 -2.76
N ARG A 114 29.27 14.21 -2.15
CA ARG A 114 27.81 14.17 -2.01
C ARG A 114 27.13 14.25 -3.38
N ALA A 115 26.17 13.36 -3.61
CA ALA A 115 25.36 13.27 -4.82
C ALA A 115 23.88 13.58 -4.55
N ARG A 116 23.10 13.69 -5.63
CA ARG A 116 21.63 13.77 -5.54
C ARG A 116 21.07 12.50 -4.92
N ARG A 117 20.24 12.65 -3.89
CA ARG A 117 19.57 11.53 -3.21
C ARG A 117 18.74 10.71 -4.20
N GLY A 118 18.91 9.40 -4.20
CA GLY A 118 18.04 8.49 -4.96
C GLY A 118 18.12 8.67 -6.47
N ARG A 119 19.30 9.02 -7.00
CA ARG A 119 19.52 9.27 -8.45
C ARG A 119 19.01 8.12 -9.34
N GLY A 120 19.20 6.87 -8.92
CA GLY A 120 18.74 5.68 -9.64
C GLY A 120 17.22 5.60 -9.73
N ALA A 121 16.53 5.65 -8.58
CA ALA A 121 15.06 5.72 -8.51
C ALA A 121 14.46 6.86 -9.34
N LEU A 122 15.05 8.07 -9.28
CA LEU A 122 14.58 9.21 -10.08
C LEU A 122 14.79 8.98 -11.58
N ALA A 123 15.93 8.42 -11.98
CA ALA A 123 16.17 8.06 -13.37
C ALA A 123 15.21 6.95 -13.86
N ALA A 124 14.88 5.99 -13.01
CA ALA A 124 13.91 4.94 -13.32
C ALA A 124 12.49 5.52 -13.53
N LEU A 125 12.06 6.45 -12.68
CA LEU A 125 10.78 7.15 -12.85
C LEU A 125 10.73 7.96 -14.15
N ALA A 126 11.79 8.71 -14.46
CA ALA A 126 11.87 9.48 -15.70
C ALA A 126 11.79 8.58 -16.94
N ARG A 127 12.40 7.38 -16.90
CA ARG A 127 12.26 6.39 -17.98
C ARG A 127 10.85 5.80 -18.07
N ALA A 128 10.17 5.61 -16.94
CA ALA A 128 8.83 5.05 -16.89
C ALA A 128 7.74 6.02 -17.38
N VAL A 129 7.97 7.34 -17.27
CA VAL A 129 7.08 8.39 -17.77
C VAL A 129 7.87 9.39 -18.62
N PRO A 130 8.23 9.06 -19.87
CA PRO A 130 9.08 9.92 -20.72
C PRO A 130 8.44 11.25 -21.11
N THR A 131 7.11 11.39 -20.95
CA THR A 131 6.40 12.66 -21.18
C THR A 131 6.64 13.69 -20.06
N ALA A 132 7.21 13.27 -18.93
CA ALA A 132 7.57 14.18 -17.84
C ALA A 132 8.90 14.87 -18.14
N GLY A 133 8.92 16.20 -18.08
CA GLY A 133 10.17 16.98 -18.17
C GLY A 133 11.02 16.88 -16.89
N GLY A 134 10.38 16.64 -15.74
CA GLY A 134 11.04 16.39 -14.48
C GLY A 134 10.25 15.41 -13.61
N VAL A 135 10.96 14.75 -12.69
CA VAL A 135 10.35 13.85 -11.69
C VAL A 135 10.89 14.10 -10.28
N HIS A 136 10.03 13.89 -9.29
CA HIS A 136 10.41 13.90 -7.89
C HIS A 136 9.60 12.89 -7.06
N VAL A 137 10.09 12.59 -5.86
CA VAL A 137 9.49 11.62 -4.95
C VAL A 137 9.51 12.17 -3.52
N VAL A 138 8.36 12.07 -2.86
CA VAL A 138 8.15 12.40 -1.45
C VAL A 138 7.52 11.21 -0.72
N ASN A 139 7.27 11.35 0.58
CA ASN A 139 6.83 10.27 1.47
C ASN A 139 5.57 9.52 0.99
N ASN A 140 4.53 10.23 0.55
CA ASN A 140 3.28 9.66 0.05
C ASN A 140 2.54 10.68 -0.83
N ASN A 141 1.45 10.29 -1.50
CA ASN A 141 0.72 11.19 -2.40
C ASN A 141 0.13 12.41 -1.67
N ALA A 142 -0.32 12.25 -0.41
CA ALA A 142 -0.77 13.37 0.41
C ALA A 142 0.35 14.42 0.60
N ALA A 143 1.59 13.98 0.82
CA ALA A 143 2.75 14.86 0.87
C ALA A 143 3.05 15.52 -0.48
N ALA A 144 2.77 14.85 -1.61
CA ALA A 144 2.93 15.45 -2.94
C ALA A 144 1.96 16.62 -3.14
N LEU A 145 0.69 16.43 -2.79
CA LEU A 145 -0.32 17.49 -2.82
C LEU A 145 -0.02 18.63 -1.85
N LEU A 146 0.41 18.29 -0.62
CA LEU A 146 0.83 19.28 0.37
C LEU A 146 2.00 20.13 -0.16
N LEU A 147 3.00 19.51 -0.77
CA LEU A 147 4.15 20.20 -1.35
C LEU A 147 3.73 21.09 -2.53
N ALA A 148 2.82 20.61 -3.39
CA ALA A 148 2.27 21.40 -4.48
C ALA A 148 1.52 22.65 -3.95
N ALA A 149 0.66 22.47 -2.95
CA ALA A 149 -0.08 23.55 -2.32
C ALA A 149 0.82 24.60 -1.67
N MET A 150 1.81 24.18 -0.87
CA MET A 150 2.79 25.09 -0.25
C MET A 150 3.63 25.85 -1.28
N THR A 151 3.88 25.26 -2.45
CA THR A 151 4.75 25.85 -3.48
C THR A 151 3.99 26.77 -4.45
N LEU A 152 2.75 26.42 -4.78
CA LEU A 152 1.96 27.07 -5.83
C LEU A 152 0.86 27.97 -5.29
N ALA A 153 0.33 27.68 -4.10
CA ALA A 153 -0.80 28.41 -3.53
C ALA A 153 -0.58 29.00 -2.12
N PRO A 154 0.60 29.56 -1.75
CA PRO A 154 0.76 30.21 -0.46
C PRO A 154 -0.15 31.46 -0.39
N GLY A 155 -1.18 31.43 0.45
CA GLY A 155 -2.16 32.51 0.56
C GLY A 155 -3.02 32.73 -0.68
N LYS A 156 -3.07 31.76 -1.60
CA LYS A 156 -3.82 31.80 -2.86
C LYS A 156 -4.93 30.75 -2.91
N GLU A 157 -5.77 30.84 -3.93
CA GLU A 157 -6.89 29.94 -4.16
C GLU A 157 -6.49 28.70 -4.95
N MET A 158 -6.97 27.54 -4.50
CA MET A 158 -6.94 26.28 -5.22
C MET A 158 -8.34 25.98 -5.71
N ILE A 159 -8.51 25.98 -7.03
CA ILE A 159 -9.82 25.78 -7.64
C ILE A 159 -10.04 24.30 -7.88
N VAL A 160 -11.14 23.74 -7.37
CA VAL A 160 -11.44 22.31 -7.44
C VAL A 160 -12.94 22.07 -7.57
N SER A 161 -13.33 21.06 -8.33
CA SER A 161 -14.72 20.61 -8.42
C SER A 161 -15.24 20.14 -7.06
N ARG A 162 -16.47 20.53 -6.70
CA ARG A 162 -17.14 20.00 -5.48
C ARG A 162 -17.23 18.48 -5.46
N GLY A 163 -17.44 17.86 -6.63
CA GLY A 163 -17.48 16.41 -6.78
C GLY A 163 -16.13 15.71 -6.61
N GLU A 164 -15.05 16.47 -6.42
CA GLU A 164 -13.68 15.94 -6.32
C GLU A 164 -13.07 16.19 -4.93
N LEU A 165 -13.85 16.73 -3.99
CA LEU A 165 -13.46 16.87 -2.59
C LEU A 165 -13.63 15.53 -1.87
N ILE A 166 -12.54 14.77 -1.84
CA ILE A 166 -12.56 13.39 -1.36
C ILE A 166 -12.16 13.23 0.10
N GLU A 167 -12.74 12.21 0.73
CA GLU A 167 -12.23 11.58 1.94
C GLU A 167 -11.67 10.19 1.57
N ILE A 168 -10.44 9.89 2.00
CA ILE A 168 -9.76 8.62 1.72
C ILE A 168 -9.30 7.98 3.03
N GLY A 169 -9.50 6.67 3.17
CA GLY A 169 -8.93 5.89 4.29
C GLY A 169 -9.46 6.35 5.65
N ASP A 170 -8.56 6.48 6.62
CA ASP A 170 -8.85 6.80 8.03
C ASP A 170 -9.06 8.32 8.25
N GLY A 171 -10.01 8.90 7.52
CA GLY A 171 -10.40 10.31 7.68
C GLY A 171 -9.47 11.35 7.03
N PHE A 172 -8.62 10.95 6.06
CA PHE A 172 -7.86 11.93 5.27
C PHE A 172 -8.83 12.74 4.42
N ARG A 173 -8.90 14.06 4.67
CA ARG A 173 -9.75 15.00 3.94
C ARG A 173 -8.89 15.98 3.16
N LEU A 174 -9.05 15.98 1.85
CA LEU A 174 -8.33 16.90 0.96
C LEU A 174 -8.47 18.37 1.40
N PRO A 175 -9.68 18.91 1.70
CA PRO A 175 -9.81 20.29 2.15
C PRO A 175 -8.98 20.62 3.39
N ALA A 176 -9.05 19.78 4.42
CA ALA A 176 -8.33 20.00 5.67
C ALA A 176 -6.80 19.98 5.47
N LEU A 177 -6.28 19.09 4.60
CA LEU A 177 -4.87 19.08 4.24
C LEU A 177 -4.48 20.40 3.55
N MET A 178 -5.28 20.86 2.58
CA MET A 178 -4.97 22.05 1.80
C MET A 178 -5.09 23.33 2.64
N GLU A 179 -6.09 23.44 3.52
CA GLU A 179 -6.21 24.60 4.41
C GLU A 179 -5.03 24.70 5.40
N SER A 180 -4.44 23.57 5.80
CA SER A 180 -3.27 23.54 6.69
C SER A 180 -2.01 24.19 6.09
N THR A 181 -1.96 24.39 4.77
CA THR A 181 -0.84 25.06 4.08
C THR A 181 -1.01 26.58 4.03
N GLY A 182 -2.14 27.10 4.49
CA GLY A 182 -2.52 28.50 4.29
C GLY A 182 -3.08 28.78 2.88
N SER A 183 -3.33 27.74 2.07
CA SER A 183 -4.08 27.85 0.82
C SER A 183 -5.58 27.96 1.10
N ARG A 184 -6.34 28.57 0.19
CA ARG A 184 -7.80 28.64 0.27
C ARG A 184 -8.42 27.71 -0.77
N ILE A 185 -9.37 26.88 -0.37
CA ILE A 185 -10.13 26.08 -1.33
C ILE A 185 -11.22 26.95 -1.97
N ARG A 186 -11.26 26.96 -3.31
CA ARG A 186 -12.33 27.58 -4.10
C ARG A 186 -13.07 26.50 -4.86
N GLU A 187 -14.20 26.09 -4.31
CA GLU A 187 -15.02 25.02 -4.87
C GLU A 187 -15.87 25.51 -6.05
N VAL A 188 -15.91 24.74 -7.13
CA VAL A 188 -16.70 25.04 -8.33
C VAL A 188 -17.64 23.90 -8.71
N GLY A 189 -18.64 24.20 -9.54
CA GLY A 189 -19.63 23.22 -10.00
C GLY A 189 -20.49 22.65 -8.86
N THR A 190 -20.90 21.40 -9.03
CA THR A 190 -21.74 20.63 -8.08
C THR A 190 -21.15 19.24 -7.86
N THR A 191 -21.74 18.46 -6.94
CA THR A 191 -21.25 17.11 -6.63
C THR A 191 -21.23 16.20 -7.86
N ASN A 192 -22.29 16.19 -8.65
CA ASN A 192 -22.42 15.29 -9.79
C ASN A 192 -21.99 15.94 -11.11
N ARG A 193 -22.10 17.27 -11.25
CA ARG A 193 -21.84 17.98 -12.51
C ARG A 193 -20.97 19.20 -12.31
N THR A 194 -19.86 19.22 -13.04
CA THR A 194 -18.99 20.39 -13.18
C THR A 194 -18.73 20.64 -14.65
N HIS A 195 -18.75 21.91 -15.04
CA HIS A 195 -18.56 22.39 -16.41
C HIS A 195 -17.32 23.29 -16.49
N LEU A 196 -16.73 23.42 -17.68
CA LEU A 196 -15.53 24.24 -17.89
C LEU A 196 -15.73 25.71 -17.46
N ARG A 197 -16.93 26.27 -17.70
CA ARG A 197 -17.28 27.63 -17.27
C ARG A 197 -17.16 27.83 -15.76
N ASP A 198 -17.47 26.79 -14.97
CA ASP A 198 -17.44 26.90 -13.51
C ASP A 198 -16.01 27.13 -13.02
N TYR A 199 -15.02 26.53 -13.72
CA TYR A 199 -13.60 26.81 -13.50
C TYR A 199 -13.18 28.17 -14.08
N ALA A 200 -13.57 28.47 -15.32
CA ALA A 200 -13.18 29.71 -15.98
C ALA A 200 -13.64 30.97 -15.23
N ASP A 201 -14.87 30.96 -14.69
CA ASP A 201 -15.42 32.05 -13.87
C ASP A 201 -14.72 32.17 -12.50
N ALA A 202 -14.03 31.12 -12.05
CA ALA A 202 -13.31 31.09 -10.79
C ALA A 202 -11.84 31.49 -10.90
N VAL A 203 -11.21 31.30 -12.07
CA VAL A 203 -9.81 31.68 -12.31
C VAL A 203 -9.67 33.20 -12.27
N GLY A 204 -8.66 33.67 -11.53
CA GLY A 204 -8.36 35.09 -11.38
C GLY A 204 -6.99 35.36 -10.73
N PRO A 205 -6.70 36.61 -10.36
CA PRO A 205 -5.38 37.00 -9.86
C PRO A 205 -4.92 36.26 -8.60
N ASP A 206 -5.86 35.82 -7.77
CA ASP A 206 -5.61 35.07 -6.54
C ASP A 206 -5.49 33.56 -6.77
N THR A 207 -5.66 33.05 -7.99
CA THR A 207 -5.52 31.63 -8.30
C THR A 207 -4.05 31.19 -8.17
N GLY A 208 -3.83 30.17 -7.35
CA GLY A 208 -2.56 29.46 -7.25
C GLY A 208 -2.47 28.36 -8.32
N PHE A 209 -3.51 27.53 -8.40
CA PHE A 209 -3.64 26.48 -9.42
C PHE A 209 -5.08 25.92 -9.48
N VAL A 210 -5.39 25.25 -10.57
CA VAL A 210 -6.56 24.38 -10.72
C VAL A 210 -6.16 22.96 -10.34
N LEU A 211 -6.94 22.33 -9.47
CA LEU A 211 -6.75 20.94 -9.05
C LEU A 211 -7.84 20.07 -9.66
N LYS A 212 -7.43 19.03 -10.39
CA LYS A 212 -8.28 17.92 -10.82
C LYS A 212 -7.91 16.69 -9.99
N VAL A 213 -8.88 16.05 -9.34
CA VAL A 213 -8.65 14.84 -8.53
C VAL A 213 -9.42 13.67 -9.12
N HIS A 214 -8.79 12.49 -9.16
CA HIS A 214 -9.43 11.23 -9.51
C HIS A 214 -10.12 10.62 -8.27
N PRO A 215 -11.43 10.34 -8.31
CA PRO A 215 -12.11 9.60 -7.25
C PRO A 215 -11.70 8.12 -7.25
N SER A 216 -10.51 7.82 -6.71
CA SER A 216 -9.91 6.48 -6.77
C SER A 216 -10.53 5.41 -5.86
N ASN A 217 -11.45 5.80 -4.95
CA ASN A 217 -12.05 4.92 -3.95
C ASN A 217 -13.59 4.88 -3.97
N TYR A 218 -14.24 5.61 -4.87
CA TYR A 218 -15.68 5.58 -5.07
C TYR A 218 -16.02 6.04 -6.50
N SER A 219 -17.22 5.75 -6.94
CA SER A 219 -17.77 6.23 -8.21
C SER A 219 -19.11 6.92 -8.00
N VAL A 220 -19.42 7.89 -8.85
CA VAL A 220 -20.74 8.54 -8.88
C VAL A 220 -21.40 8.17 -10.21
N SER A 221 -22.54 7.49 -10.14
CA SER A 221 -23.30 7.05 -11.31
C SER A 221 -24.59 7.86 -11.50
N GLY A 222 -25.15 7.84 -12.72
CA GLY A 222 -26.34 8.61 -13.10
C GLY A 222 -26.01 9.86 -13.93
N PHE A 223 -26.62 11.00 -13.61
CA PHE A 223 -26.39 12.26 -14.33
C PHE A 223 -25.13 12.96 -13.83
N THR A 224 -23.98 12.50 -14.31
CA THR A 224 -22.67 13.07 -13.94
C THR A 224 -21.96 13.74 -15.12
N SER A 225 -21.11 14.71 -14.83
CA SER A 225 -20.20 15.31 -15.82
C SER A 225 -18.94 15.85 -15.16
N SER A 226 -17.77 15.56 -15.75
CA SER A 226 -16.47 16.11 -15.35
C SER A 226 -15.80 16.77 -16.54
N VAL A 227 -14.93 17.76 -16.27
CA VAL A 227 -14.18 18.47 -17.31
C VAL A 227 -12.91 17.70 -17.65
N PRO A 228 -12.63 17.39 -18.94
CA PRO A 228 -11.39 16.74 -19.36
C PRO A 228 -10.14 17.59 -19.07
N VAL A 229 -9.00 16.94 -18.83
CA VAL A 229 -7.72 17.62 -18.55
C VAL A 229 -7.33 18.59 -19.66
N ARG A 230 -7.46 18.19 -20.93
CA ARG A 230 -7.20 19.05 -22.11
C ARG A 230 -7.99 20.36 -22.14
N GLU A 231 -9.20 20.38 -21.56
CA GLU A 231 -10.02 21.59 -21.50
C GLU A 231 -9.60 22.48 -20.33
N LEU A 232 -9.26 21.87 -19.18
CA LEU A 232 -8.73 22.59 -18.02
C LEU A 232 -7.35 23.20 -18.30
N ALA A 233 -6.51 22.54 -19.11
CA ALA A 233 -5.18 23.00 -19.49
C ALA A 233 -5.21 24.29 -20.34
N ALA A 234 -6.37 24.65 -20.91
CA ALA A 234 -6.55 25.89 -21.65
C ALA A 234 -6.83 27.12 -20.75
N LEU A 235 -7.01 26.92 -19.44
CA LEU A 235 -7.21 27.99 -18.47
C LEU A 235 -5.89 28.68 -18.14
N ASP A 236 -5.94 29.97 -17.80
CA ASP A 236 -4.76 30.77 -17.42
C ASP A 236 -4.35 30.53 -15.95
N ALA A 237 -4.07 29.27 -15.60
CA ALA A 237 -3.61 28.85 -14.28
C ALA A 237 -2.87 27.51 -14.38
N PRO A 238 -1.87 27.25 -13.49
CA PRO A 238 -1.25 25.93 -13.43
C PRO A 238 -2.29 24.83 -13.18
N LEU A 239 -2.17 23.70 -13.86
CA LEU A 239 -3.04 22.54 -13.70
C LEU A 239 -2.30 21.42 -12.97
N VAL A 240 -2.77 21.11 -11.76
CA VAL A 240 -2.34 19.95 -10.98
C VAL A 240 -3.38 18.84 -11.12
N VAL A 241 -2.97 17.66 -11.55
CA VAL A 241 -3.81 16.48 -11.69
C VAL A 241 -3.37 15.41 -10.69
N ASP A 242 -4.22 15.11 -9.72
CA ASP A 242 -4.01 13.98 -8.82
C ASP A 242 -4.69 12.74 -9.37
N ILE A 243 -3.91 11.85 -9.98
CA ILE A 243 -4.43 10.54 -10.42
C ILE A 243 -4.59 9.58 -9.25
N GLY A 244 -3.85 9.78 -8.16
CA GLY A 244 -3.95 9.03 -6.93
C GLY A 244 -3.52 7.56 -6.99
N SER A 245 -3.80 6.85 -8.08
CA SER A 245 -3.71 5.39 -8.23
C SER A 245 -2.32 4.85 -8.56
N GLY A 246 -1.42 5.69 -9.08
CA GLY A 246 -0.08 5.24 -9.44
C GLY A 246 0.03 4.57 -10.80
N LEU A 247 -1.02 4.62 -11.63
CA LEU A 247 -0.93 4.15 -13.00
C LEU A 247 -0.02 5.09 -13.82
N LEU A 248 1.10 4.57 -14.34
CA LEU A 248 2.08 5.39 -15.05
C LEU A 248 1.78 5.51 -16.55
N THR A 249 1.23 4.46 -17.14
CA THR A 249 0.87 4.36 -18.57
C THR A 249 -0.48 3.66 -18.71
N PRO A 250 -1.22 3.87 -19.82
CA PRO A 250 -2.52 3.22 -20.03
C PRO A 250 -2.44 1.70 -19.87
N HIS A 251 -3.47 1.11 -19.25
CA HIS A 251 -3.56 -0.33 -19.07
C HIS A 251 -4.83 -0.88 -19.75
N PRO A 252 -4.77 -1.96 -20.56
CA PRO A 252 -5.92 -2.45 -21.32
C PRO A 252 -7.14 -2.84 -20.48
N LEU A 253 -6.91 -3.35 -19.25
CA LEU A 253 -7.98 -3.69 -18.31
C LEU A 253 -8.50 -2.50 -17.49
N LEU A 254 -7.84 -1.34 -17.57
CA LEU A 254 -8.18 -0.13 -16.82
C LEU A 254 -8.31 1.06 -17.79
N PRO A 255 -9.19 0.99 -18.81
CA PRO A 255 -9.23 1.98 -19.88
C PRO A 255 -9.64 3.39 -19.40
N ASP A 256 -10.44 3.47 -18.34
CA ASP A 256 -10.94 4.73 -17.78
C ASP A 256 -10.12 5.22 -16.57
N GLU A 257 -9.12 4.44 -16.13
CA GLU A 257 -8.26 4.84 -15.02
C GLU A 257 -7.18 5.83 -15.52
N PRO A 258 -7.06 7.02 -14.93
CA PRO A 258 -6.14 8.02 -15.41
C PRO A 258 -4.69 7.62 -15.14
N ASP A 259 -3.83 7.79 -16.16
CA ASP A 259 -2.41 7.49 -16.07
C ASP A 259 -1.54 8.73 -16.22
N ALA A 260 -0.35 8.72 -15.60
CA ALA A 260 0.54 9.87 -15.59
C ALA A 260 0.98 10.31 -17.01
N THR A 261 1.21 9.35 -17.91
CA THR A 261 1.67 9.65 -19.26
C THR A 261 0.60 10.40 -20.06
N THR A 262 -0.65 9.96 -20.00
CA THR A 262 -1.77 10.59 -20.72
C THR A 262 -2.14 11.94 -20.09
N MET A 263 -2.21 12.04 -18.76
CA MET A 263 -2.54 13.33 -18.11
C MET A 263 -1.52 14.43 -18.43
N LEU A 264 -0.22 14.10 -18.49
CA LEU A 264 0.82 15.05 -18.92
C LEU A 264 0.67 15.42 -20.41
N ARG A 265 0.39 14.43 -21.27
CA ARG A 265 0.18 14.67 -22.71
C ARG A 265 -1.03 15.60 -22.95
N ASP A 266 -2.05 15.48 -22.13
CA ASP A 266 -3.26 16.30 -22.20
C ASP A 266 -3.06 17.71 -21.62
N GLY A 267 -1.88 18.04 -21.10
CA GLY A 267 -1.51 19.41 -20.70
C GLY A 267 -1.49 19.67 -19.21
N ALA A 268 -1.48 18.64 -18.35
CA ALA A 268 -1.22 18.84 -16.92
C ALA A 268 0.20 19.38 -16.69
N ASP A 269 0.34 20.44 -15.89
CA ASP A 269 1.66 20.96 -15.47
C ASP A 269 2.34 20.04 -14.45
N LEU A 270 1.52 19.41 -13.59
CA LEU A 270 1.95 18.48 -12.55
C LEU A 270 0.95 17.35 -12.42
N VAL A 271 1.45 16.12 -12.41
CA VAL A 271 0.71 14.92 -12.03
C VAL A 271 1.25 14.36 -10.72
N THR A 272 0.36 14.06 -9.78
CA THR A 272 0.68 13.38 -8.52
C THR A 272 0.07 11.99 -8.44
N ALA A 273 0.79 11.03 -7.85
CA ALA A 273 0.30 9.67 -7.70
C ALA A 273 0.90 8.94 -6.47
N SER A 274 0.25 7.84 -6.04
CA SER A 274 0.80 6.95 -5.00
C SER A 274 1.69 5.86 -5.60
N GLY A 275 2.80 5.52 -4.93
CA GLY A 275 3.69 4.42 -5.35
C GLY A 275 3.24 3.02 -4.93
N ASP A 276 2.40 2.89 -3.91
CA ASP A 276 1.99 1.63 -3.29
C ASP A 276 0.59 1.14 -3.71
N LYS A 277 0.12 1.61 -4.86
CA LYS A 277 -1.18 1.23 -5.43
C LYS A 277 -0.97 0.46 -6.74
N LEU A 278 -1.45 0.96 -7.88
CA LEU A 278 -1.33 0.30 -9.18
C LEU A 278 0.11 0.17 -9.68
N LEU A 279 1.02 1.06 -9.23
CA LEU A 279 2.45 0.89 -9.52
C LEU A 279 3.01 -0.41 -8.91
N GLY A 280 2.43 -0.92 -7.82
CA GLY A 280 2.91 -2.14 -7.17
C GLY A 280 4.21 -1.97 -6.39
N GLY A 281 4.59 -0.73 -6.04
CA GLY A 281 5.82 -0.40 -5.33
C GLY A 281 5.64 -0.10 -3.85
N PRO A 282 6.63 0.53 -3.20
CA PRO A 282 6.53 0.97 -1.81
C PRO A 282 5.70 2.26 -1.70
N GLN A 283 5.32 2.63 -0.46
CA GLN A 283 4.64 3.90 -0.23
C GLN A 283 5.51 5.06 -0.68
N ALA A 284 4.99 5.86 -1.62
CA ALA A 284 5.67 7.05 -2.13
C ALA A 284 4.64 8.02 -2.71
N GLY A 285 4.98 9.31 -2.70
CA GLY A 285 4.30 10.34 -3.48
C GLY A 285 5.13 10.64 -4.71
N LEU A 286 4.60 10.32 -5.88
CA LEU A 286 5.27 10.49 -7.15
C LEU A 286 4.83 11.83 -7.75
N LEU A 287 5.79 12.62 -8.23
CA LEU A 287 5.54 13.88 -8.90
C LEU A 287 6.15 13.84 -10.30
N PHE A 288 5.34 14.13 -11.31
CA PHE A 288 5.74 14.22 -12.70
C PHE A 288 5.28 15.56 -13.26
N GLY A 289 6.13 16.31 -13.95
CA GLY A 289 5.73 17.63 -14.46
C GLY A 289 6.81 18.25 -15.32
N THR A 290 6.74 19.56 -15.52
CA THR A 290 7.82 20.31 -16.18
C THR A 290 9.07 20.34 -15.31
N GLU A 291 10.25 20.43 -15.94
CA GLU A 291 11.54 20.43 -15.22
C GLU A 291 11.61 21.57 -14.19
N ASP A 292 11.24 22.79 -14.60
CA ASP A 292 11.25 23.98 -13.74
C ASP A 292 10.30 23.85 -12.55
N LEU A 293 9.08 23.33 -12.76
CA LEU A 293 8.12 23.16 -11.67
C LEU A 293 8.61 22.12 -10.66
N ILE A 294 9.11 20.99 -11.16
CA ILE A 294 9.64 19.92 -10.31
C ILE A 294 10.84 20.42 -9.52
N GLU A 295 11.73 21.20 -10.12
CA GLU A 295 12.88 21.76 -9.42
C GLU A 295 12.47 22.80 -8.37
N ARG A 296 11.42 23.61 -8.62
CA ARG A 296 10.82 24.49 -7.62
C ARG A 296 10.28 23.71 -6.43
N LEU A 297 9.51 22.65 -6.67
CA LEU A 297 8.97 21.76 -5.63
C LEU A 297 10.09 21.12 -4.81
N ARG A 298 11.13 20.61 -5.48
CA ARG A 298 12.29 19.96 -4.85
C ARG A 298 13.09 20.91 -3.96
N ARG A 299 13.20 22.19 -4.33
CA ARG A 299 13.93 23.22 -3.56
C ARG A 299 13.11 23.81 -2.41
N HIS A 300 11.80 23.60 -2.38
CA HIS A 300 10.95 24.10 -1.31
C HIS A 300 11.39 23.54 0.06
N PRO A 301 11.48 24.34 1.14
CA PRO A 301 11.98 23.88 2.44
C PRO A 301 11.24 22.66 3.02
N ALA A 302 9.92 22.59 2.81
CA ALA A 302 9.12 21.45 3.27
C ALA A 302 9.50 20.12 2.59
N ALA A 303 10.09 20.14 1.39
CA ALA A 303 10.54 18.93 0.71
C ALA A 303 11.53 18.11 1.57
N ARG A 304 12.30 18.77 2.45
CA ARG A 304 13.20 18.08 3.39
C ARG A 304 12.44 17.30 4.46
N ALA A 305 11.31 17.81 4.94
CA ALA A 305 10.46 17.13 5.92
C ALA A 305 9.65 16.00 5.28
N LEU A 306 9.23 16.18 4.03
CA LEU A 306 8.46 15.22 3.24
C LEU A 306 9.35 14.20 2.50
N ARG A 307 10.66 14.23 2.72
CA ARG A 307 11.64 13.44 1.98
C ARG A 307 11.48 11.95 2.26
N VAL A 308 11.50 11.18 1.18
CA VAL A 308 11.48 9.71 1.22
C VAL A 308 12.77 9.10 1.81
N ASP A 309 12.63 8.00 2.55
CA ASP A 309 13.74 7.27 3.17
C ASP A 309 14.50 6.37 2.16
N LYS A 310 15.59 5.72 2.61
CA LYS A 310 16.44 4.92 1.72
C LYS A 310 15.82 3.58 1.30
N LEU A 311 14.99 2.98 2.15
CA LEU A 311 14.36 1.69 1.89
C LEU A 311 13.32 1.84 0.79
N THR A 312 12.49 2.88 0.90
CA THR A 312 11.50 3.22 -0.13
C THR A 312 12.16 3.56 -1.47
N LEU A 313 13.26 4.31 -1.49
CA LEU A 313 13.98 4.60 -2.73
C LEU A 313 14.50 3.32 -3.41
N ALA A 314 15.09 2.41 -2.64
CA ALA A 314 15.61 1.15 -3.17
C ALA A 314 14.48 0.24 -3.71
N ALA A 315 13.39 0.09 -2.96
CA ALA A 315 12.22 -0.66 -3.40
C ALA A 315 11.57 -0.05 -4.65
N LEU A 316 11.47 1.28 -4.72
CA LEU A 316 10.87 1.99 -5.85
C LEU A 316 11.70 1.79 -7.13
N GLU A 317 13.02 1.94 -7.04
CA GLU A 317 13.92 1.69 -8.17
C GLU A 317 13.77 0.26 -8.68
N ALA A 318 13.85 -0.73 -7.80
CA ALA A 318 13.71 -2.14 -8.16
C ALA A 318 12.31 -2.49 -8.69
N THR A 319 11.26 -1.80 -8.24
CA THR A 319 9.90 -1.96 -8.78
C THR A 319 9.82 -1.49 -10.23
N LEU A 320 10.49 -0.37 -10.56
CA LEU A 320 10.46 0.24 -11.88
C LEU A 320 11.39 -0.44 -12.89
N THR A 321 12.52 -1.00 -12.44
CA THR A 321 13.52 -1.61 -13.33
C THR A 321 13.51 -3.14 -13.31
N GLY A 322 12.90 -3.74 -12.31
CA GLY A 322 12.84 -5.18 -12.11
C GLY A 322 11.71 -5.86 -12.89
N PRO A 323 11.44 -7.15 -12.61
CA PRO A 323 10.30 -7.86 -13.17
C PRO A 323 8.97 -7.23 -12.71
N PRO A 324 7.85 -7.49 -13.43
CA PRO A 324 6.54 -6.96 -13.07
C PRO A 324 6.20 -7.20 -11.59
N PRO A 325 5.75 -6.16 -10.86
CA PRO A 325 5.40 -6.32 -9.45
C PRO A 325 4.15 -7.19 -9.28
N PRO A 326 3.91 -7.77 -8.08
CA PRO A 326 2.76 -8.63 -7.83
C PRO A 326 1.40 -8.02 -8.21
N VAL A 327 1.23 -6.70 -8.04
CA VAL A 327 0.00 -6.00 -8.47
C VAL A 327 -0.20 -6.12 -9.99
N ALA A 328 0.85 -5.88 -10.79
CA ALA A 328 0.78 -6.01 -12.25
C ALA A 328 0.53 -7.46 -12.69
N GLN A 329 1.13 -8.43 -12.00
CA GLN A 329 0.91 -9.86 -12.24
C GLN A 329 -0.55 -10.24 -11.93
N ALA A 330 -1.10 -9.79 -10.80
CA ALA A 330 -2.47 -10.05 -10.39
C ALA A 330 -3.51 -9.38 -11.32
N LEU A 331 -3.18 -8.26 -11.97
CA LEU A 331 -4.03 -7.69 -13.01
C LEU A 331 -4.00 -8.52 -14.29
N SER A 332 -2.82 -9.02 -14.68
CA SER A 332 -2.62 -9.71 -15.98
C SER A 332 -2.81 -11.23 -15.94
N VAL A 333 -3.09 -11.82 -14.77
CA VAL A 333 -3.21 -13.28 -14.65
C VAL A 333 -4.42 -13.81 -15.43
N ASP A 334 -4.17 -14.87 -16.19
CA ASP A 334 -5.18 -15.58 -16.96
C ASP A 334 -6.17 -16.32 -16.05
N VAL A 335 -7.46 -16.11 -16.28
CA VAL A 335 -8.53 -16.70 -15.46
C VAL A 335 -8.57 -18.22 -15.58
N GLU A 336 -8.23 -18.78 -16.74
CA GLU A 336 -8.25 -20.23 -16.92
C GLU A 336 -7.15 -20.90 -16.08
N SER A 337 -5.98 -20.28 -15.99
CA SER A 337 -4.92 -20.72 -15.07
C SER A 337 -5.38 -20.73 -13.60
N LEU A 338 -6.20 -19.74 -13.18
CA LEU A 338 -6.75 -19.67 -11.83
C LEU A 338 -7.77 -20.79 -11.59
N ARG A 339 -8.64 -21.10 -12.56
CA ARG A 339 -9.62 -22.20 -12.47
C ARG A 339 -8.95 -23.55 -12.31
N VAL A 340 -7.93 -23.83 -13.12
CA VAL A 340 -7.13 -25.06 -13.01
C VAL A 340 -6.49 -25.15 -11.64
N ARG A 341 -5.92 -24.04 -11.14
CA ARG A 341 -5.29 -23.99 -9.81
C ARG A 341 -6.32 -24.20 -8.69
N ALA A 342 -7.49 -23.58 -8.76
CA ALA A 342 -8.58 -23.76 -7.81
C ALA A 342 -9.08 -25.20 -7.78
N GLY A 343 -9.27 -25.83 -8.95
CA GLY A 343 -9.66 -27.25 -9.05
C GLY A 343 -8.66 -28.18 -8.38
N ARG A 344 -7.36 -27.95 -8.62
CA ARG A 344 -6.28 -28.71 -8.00
C ARG A 344 -6.25 -28.55 -6.48
N LEU A 345 -6.40 -27.33 -5.96
CA LEU A 345 -6.36 -27.11 -4.51
C LEU A 345 -7.61 -27.64 -3.81
N ALA A 346 -8.79 -27.46 -4.42
CA ALA A 346 -10.04 -27.98 -3.87
C ALA A 346 -10.04 -29.50 -3.76
N SER A 347 -9.42 -30.24 -4.69
CA SER A 347 -9.35 -31.71 -4.62
C SER A 347 -8.48 -32.24 -3.47
N LEU A 348 -7.64 -31.39 -2.87
CA LEU A 348 -6.77 -31.74 -1.74
C LEU A 348 -7.38 -31.46 -0.36
N LEU A 349 -8.57 -30.84 -0.33
CA LEU A 349 -9.18 -30.25 0.85
C LEU A 349 -10.60 -30.79 1.07
N PRO A 350 -10.98 -31.14 2.31
CA PRO A 350 -12.35 -31.55 2.61
C PRO A 350 -13.31 -30.36 2.47
N ASP A 351 -14.54 -30.62 2.01
CA ASP A 351 -15.63 -29.63 1.87
C ASP A 351 -15.30 -28.40 1.00
N ALA A 352 -14.23 -28.50 0.21
CA ALA A 352 -13.78 -27.48 -0.72
C ALA A 352 -14.39 -27.66 -2.10
N LYS A 353 -14.71 -26.56 -2.77
CA LYS A 353 -15.17 -26.53 -4.16
C LYS A 353 -14.44 -25.43 -4.92
N ALA A 354 -13.96 -25.73 -6.11
CA ALA A 354 -13.51 -24.70 -7.03
C ALA A 354 -14.74 -23.96 -7.59
N VAL A 355 -14.70 -22.62 -7.57
CA VAL A 355 -15.79 -21.78 -8.07
C VAL A 355 -15.22 -20.62 -8.87
N ASP A 356 -15.94 -20.20 -9.90
CA ASP A 356 -15.72 -18.91 -10.54
C ASP A 356 -16.17 -17.80 -9.58
N CYS A 357 -15.45 -16.68 -9.60
CA CYS A 357 -15.76 -15.52 -8.77
C CYS A 357 -15.23 -14.24 -9.42
N THR A 358 -15.59 -13.09 -8.85
CA THR A 358 -15.10 -11.79 -9.32
C THR A 358 -14.13 -11.21 -8.28
N ALA A 359 -12.92 -10.90 -8.71
CA ALA A 359 -11.93 -10.16 -7.95
C ALA A 359 -12.07 -8.65 -8.22
N ALA A 360 -11.44 -7.84 -7.38
CA ALA A 360 -11.47 -6.39 -7.48
C ALA A 360 -10.05 -5.80 -7.45
N VAL A 361 -9.86 -4.66 -8.09
CA VAL A 361 -8.60 -3.91 -7.99
C VAL A 361 -8.38 -3.42 -6.55
N GLY A 362 -9.41 -2.87 -5.90
CA GLY A 362 -9.39 -2.44 -4.49
C GLY A 362 -9.10 -0.94 -4.32
N GLY A 363 -8.68 -0.53 -3.10
CA GLY A 363 -8.40 0.87 -2.74
C GLY A 363 -7.19 1.51 -3.44
N GLY A 364 -6.75 0.90 -4.54
CA GLY A 364 -5.64 1.30 -5.38
C GLY A 364 -6.01 2.16 -6.58
N GLY A 365 -7.30 2.33 -6.89
CA GLY A 365 -7.79 2.88 -8.15
C GLY A 365 -8.78 1.92 -8.81
N ALA A 366 -9.52 2.39 -9.81
CA ALA A 366 -10.49 1.61 -10.58
C ALA A 366 -11.50 0.81 -9.71
N PRO A 367 -12.30 1.47 -8.84
CA PRO A 367 -13.21 0.79 -7.91
C PRO A 367 -14.31 -0.03 -8.59
N ASP A 368 -14.68 0.31 -9.83
CA ASP A 368 -15.74 -0.37 -10.59
C ASP A 368 -15.22 -1.49 -11.51
N VAL A 369 -13.90 -1.72 -11.55
CA VAL A 369 -13.32 -2.75 -12.43
C VAL A 369 -13.42 -4.12 -11.77
N GLU A 370 -14.26 -4.95 -12.38
CA GLU A 370 -14.40 -6.37 -12.06
C GLU A 370 -13.36 -7.21 -12.81
N LEU A 371 -12.66 -8.07 -12.06
CA LEU A 371 -11.65 -8.97 -12.61
C LEU A 371 -12.17 -10.41 -12.53
N PRO A 372 -12.43 -11.11 -13.65
CA PRO A 372 -12.80 -12.52 -13.62
C PRO A 372 -11.76 -13.35 -12.88
N SER A 373 -12.17 -14.20 -11.96
CA SER A 373 -11.28 -14.96 -11.07
C SER A 373 -11.83 -16.35 -10.75
N ALA A 374 -11.03 -17.12 -10.00
CA ALA A 374 -11.44 -18.41 -9.45
C ALA A 374 -10.95 -18.55 -7.99
N ALA A 375 -11.78 -19.19 -7.17
CA ALA A 375 -11.55 -19.34 -5.74
C ALA A 375 -11.70 -20.79 -5.28
N VAL A 376 -11.05 -21.10 -4.16
CA VAL A 376 -11.39 -22.26 -3.34
C VAL A 376 -12.48 -21.83 -2.37
N SER A 377 -13.68 -22.37 -2.54
CA SER A 377 -14.83 -22.14 -1.68
C SER A 377 -14.82 -23.14 -0.53
N LEU A 378 -15.00 -22.67 0.70
CA LEU A 378 -15.01 -23.44 1.96
C LEU A 378 -16.24 -23.10 2.81
N PRO A 379 -16.59 -23.92 3.82
CA PRO A 379 -17.64 -23.56 4.78
C PRO A 379 -17.32 -22.23 5.49
N GLU A 380 -18.33 -21.40 5.73
CA GLU A 380 -18.18 -20.08 6.36
C GLU A 380 -17.38 -20.10 7.67
N ALA A 381 -17.56 -21.17 8.46
CA ALA A 381 -16.90 -21.37 9.74
C ALA A 381 -15.36 -21.37 9.66
N TYR A 382 -14.78 -21.61 8.48
CA TYR A 382 -13.32 -21.62 8.28
C TYR A 382 -12.73 -20.21 8.33
N ALA A 383 -13.51 -19.15 8.08
CA ALA A 383 -12.98 -17.81 7.94
C ALA A 383 -12.28 -17.29 9.21
N ALA A 384 -12.85 -17.52 10.40
CA ALA A 384 -12.25 -17.05 11.64
C ALA A 384 -10.98 -17.84 12.03
N PRO A 385 -10.98 -19.19 12.03
CA PRO A 385 -9.78 -19.99 12.25
C PRO A 385 -8.64 -19.67 11.28
N LEU A 386 -8.93 -19.50 9.99
CA LEU A 386 -7.94 -19.12 8.98
C LEU A 386 -7.26 -17.78 9.29
N ARG A 387 -8.01 -16.78 9.77
CA ARG A 387 -7.45 -15.47 10.12
C ARG A 387 -6.51 -15.51 11.32
N VAL A 388 -6.78 -16.36 12.31
CA VAL A 388 -5.97 -16.45 13.55
C VAL A 388 -4.92 -17.56 13.49
N GLY A 389 -4.98 -18.41 12.47
CA GLY A 389 -4.03 -19.50 12.22
C GLY A 389 -2.65 -19.03 11.81
N ASN A 390 -1.73 -19.99 11.70
CA ASN A 390 -0.36 -19.79 11.24
C ASN A 390 -0.04 -20.83 10.13
N PRO A 391 0.04 -20.41 8.85
CA PRO A 391 -0.02 -19.04 8.36
C PRO A 391 -1.44 -18.44 8.45
N SER A 392 -1.52 -17.12 8.63
CA SER A 392 -2.80 -16.41 8.63
C SER A 392 -3.29 -16.22 7.19
N VAL A 393 -4.53 -16.60 6.91
CA VAL A 393 -5.17 -16.49 5.59
C VAL A 393 -6.43 -15.65 5.72
N VAL A 394 -6.59 -14.66 4.83
CA VAL A 394 -7.80 -13.83 4.79
C VAL A 394 -8.50 -14.04 3.46
N GLY A 395 -9.65 -14.71 3.51
CA GLY A 395 -10.62 -14.77 2.41
C GLY A 395 -11.77 -13.79 2.59
N ARG A 396 -12.78 -13.89 1.72
CA ARG A 396 -14.04 -13.14 1.86
C ARG A 396 -15.23 -14.06 2.17
N LEU A 397 -16.25 -13.52 2.85
CA LEU A 397 -17.51 -14.22 3.06
C LEU A 397 -18.51 -13.81 2.00
N GLU A 398 -19.07 -14.79 1.31
CA GLU A 398 -19.99 -14.57 0.19
C GLU A 398 -21.00 -15.72 0.15
N ASN A 399 -22.31 -15.41 0.16
CA ASN A 399 -23.39 -16.39 0.08
C ASN A 399 -23.26 -17.58 1.07
N GLY A 400 -22.89 -17.31 2.33
CA GLY A 400 -22.73 -18.33 3.37
C GLY A 400 -21.49 -19.22 3.20
N ARG A 401 -20.49 -18.77 2.45
CA ARG A 401 -19.25 -19.50 2.15
C ARG A 401 -18.04 -18.61 2.39
N CYS A 402 -16.91 -19.22 2.77
CA CYS A 402 -15.62 -18.56 2.80
C CYS A 402 -14.91 -18.80 1.45
N LEU A 403 -14.68 -17.75 0.68
CA LEU A 403 -13.97 -17.82 -0.60
C LEU A 403 -12.51 -17.41 -0.41
N LEU A 404 -11.60 -18.28 -0.87
CA LEU A 404 -10.17 -18.03 -0.98
C LEU A 404 -9.85 -17.79 -2.46
N ASP A 405 -9.94 -16.54 -2.89
CA ASP A 405 -9.72 -16.10 -4.27
C ASP A 405 -8.23 -16.16 -4.63
N LEU A 406 -7.90 -16.93 -5.68
CA LEU A 406 -6.53 -17.24 -6.05
C LEU A 406 -5.83 -16.13 -6.85
N ARG A 407 -6.55 -15.09 -7.29
CA ARG A 407 -5.92 -13.96 -8.01
C ARG A 407 -4.91 -13.22 -7.14
N THR A 408 -5.13 -13.16 -5.83
CA THR A 408 -4.25 -12.49 -4.87
C THR A 408 -3.34 -13.42 -4.08
N VAL A 409 -3.43 -14.74 -4.33
CA VAL A 409 -2.55 -15.75 -3.75
C VAL A 409 -1.42 -16.04 -4.73
N ALA A 410 -0.18 -15.94 -4.28
CA ALA A 410 0.97 -16.30 -5.10
C ALA A 410 1.03 -17.83 -5.29
N PRO A 411 1.35 -18.37 -6.48
CA PRO A 411 1.42 -19.82 -6.71
C PRO A 411 2.34 -20.57 -5.74
N GLU A 412 3.42 -19.93 -5.28
CA GLU A 412 4.35 -20.46 -4.28
C GLU A 412 3.73 -20.62 -2.88
N ASP A 413 2.63 -19.93 -2.57
CA ASP A 413 1.92 -20.02 -1.30
C ASP A 413 0.78 -21.07 -1.32
N ASP A 414 0.54 -21.74 -2.45
CA ASP A 414 -0.48 -22.79 -2.58
C ASP A 414 -0.33 -23.89 -1.50
N GLY A 415 0.91 -24.31 -1.19
CA GLY A 415 1.17 -25.31 -0.15
C GLY A 415 0.80 -24.83 1.26
N LYS A 416 1.20 -23.61 1.60
CA LYS A 416 0.86 -22.94 2.86
C LYS A 416 -0.64 -22.75 3.03
N LEU A 417 -1.34 -22.43 1.93
CA LEU A 417 -2.78 -22.28 1.90
C LEU A 417 -3.48 -23.61 2.26
N VAL A 418 -3.03 -24.72 1.65
CA VAL A 418 -3.58 -26.06 1.92
C VAL A 418 -3.34 -26.48 3.38
N GLU A 419 -2.14 -26.23 3.92
CA GLU A 419 -1.82 -26.50 5.32
C GLU A 419 -2.72 -25.72 6.29
N ALA A 420 -2.92 -24.42 6.03
CA ALA A 420 -3.79 -23.57 6.86
C ALA A 420 -5.25 -24.06 6.84
N VAL A 421 -5.77 -24.44 5.69
CA VAL A 421 -7.15 -24.96 5.58
C VAL A 421 -7.30 -26.29 6.29
N ARG A 422 -6.34 -27.21 6.18
CA ARG A 422 -6.37 -28.51 6.88
C ARG A 422 -6.37 -28.34 8.40
N ALA A 423 -5.59 -27.38 8.92
CA ALA A 423 -5.57 -27.07 10.35
C ALA A 423 -6.90 -26.52 10.90
N CYS A 424 -7.83 -26.08 10.03
CA CYS A 424 -9.17 -25.64 10.43
C CYS A 424 -10.20 -26.78 10.47
N SER A 425 -9.88 -27.91 9.84
CA SER A 425 -10.75 -29.09 9.74
C SER A 425 -10.51 -30.14 10.84
N SER A 426 -9.40 -29.98 11.58
CA SER A 426 -9.03 -30.77 12.77
C SER A 426 -9.53 -30.11 14.04
#